data_AF-A0A854CHK2-F1
#
_entry.id   AF-A0A854CHK2-F1
#
_cell.length_a   1.000
_cell.length_b   1.000
_cell.length_c   1.000
_cell.angle_alpha   90.00
_cell.angle_beta   90.00
_cell.angle_gamma   90.00
#
_symmetry.space_group_name_H-M   'P 1'
#
loop_
_entity.id
_entity.type
_entity.pdbx_description
1 polymer ?
#
loop_
_entity_poly.entity_id
_entity_poly.type
_entity_poly.pdbx_seq_one_letter_code
_entity_poly.pdbx_strand_id
1 'polypeptide(L)' 'MTAKVFEAALGIGAPWSVGAVEFDEATKVLTVPVDFKPGTRFKVSGQKGLHPVHDTR' A
#
# COMPACT_ATOMS: atom_id res chain seq x y z
N MET A 1 13.39 10.57 0.29
CA MET A 1 12.39 11.52 -0.26
C MET A 1 11.68 10.88 -1.47
N THR A 2 11.09 9.68 -1.31
CA THR A 2 10.78 8.85 -2.50
C THR A 2 9.40 8.18 -2.45
N ALA A 3 8.99 7.58 -1.32
CA ALA A 3 7.71 6.87 -1.23
C ALA A 3 6.47 7.73 -1.58
N LYS A 4 6.42 8.99 -1.14
CA LYS A 4 5.27 9.88 -1.38
C LYS A 4 5.04 10.23 -2.86
N VAL A 5 6.10 10.27 -3.67
CA VAL A 5 5.97 10.49 -5.12
C VAL A 5 5.30 9.29 -5.78
N PHE A 6 5.69 8.07 -5.37
CA PHE A 6 5.08 6.85 -5.87
C PHE A 6 3.65 6.65 -5.38
N GLU A 7 3.33 7.00 -4.12
CA GLU A 7 1.95 7.03 -3.64
C GLU A 7 1.07 7.93 -4.51
N ALA A 8 1.54 9.15 -4.80
CA ALA A 8 0.81 10.08 -5.67
C ALA A 8 0.69 9.57 -7.11
N ALA A 9 1.78 9.03 -7.69
CA ALA A 9 1.78 8.51 -9.05
C ALA A 9 0.89 7.27 -9.23
N LEU A 10 0.81 6.40 -8.22
CA LEU A 10 -0.06 5.23 -8.19
C LEU A 10 -1.50 5.57 -7.77
N GLY A 11 -1.76 6.81 -7.34
CA GLY A 11 -3.08 7.24 -6.87
C GLY A 11 -3.53 6.56 -5.58
N ILE A 12 -2.58 6.10 -4.74
CA ILE A 12 -2.87 5.43 -3.48
C ILE A 12 -2.66 6.37 -2.29
N GLY A 13 -3.40 6.10 -1.21
CA GLY A 13 -3.31 6.84 0.04
C GLY A 13 -3.86 6.02 1.19
N ALA A 14 -3.94 6.64 2.36
CA ALA A 14 -4.34 5.95 3.58
C ALA A 14 -5.62 5.10 3.38
N PRO A 15 -5.64 3.85 3.85
CA PRO A 15 -4.63 3.24 4.73
C PRO A 15 -3.44 2.56 4.03
N TRP A 16 -3.38 2.63 2.70
CA TRP A 16 -2.27 2.08 1.91
C TRP A 16 -1.07 3.02 1.92
N SER A 17 0.12 2.45 1.82
CA SER A 17 1.38 3.19 1.76
C SER A 17 2.39 2.45 0.91
N VAL A 18 3.33 3.20 0.31
CA VAL A 18 4.50 2.61 -0.35
C VAL A 18 5.57 2.33 0.70
N GLY A 19 6.11 1.11 0.68
CA GLY A 19 7.24 0.68 1.50
C GLY A 19 8.59 1.15 0.93
N ALA A 20 9.52 0.21 0.78
CA ALA A 20 10.78 0.45 0.06
C ALA A 20 10.51 0.61 -1.46
N VAL A 21 11.43 1.21 -2.19
CA VAL A 21 11.38 1.25 -3.66
C VAL A 21 12.72 0.73 -4.15
N GLU A 22 12.69 -0.32 -4.95
CA GLU A 22 13.89 -1.04 -5.39
C GLU A 22 13.95 -1.02 -6.92
N PHE A 23 15.09 -0.61 -7.47
CA PHE A 23 15.32 -0.60 -8.91
C PHE A 23 16.47 -1.54 -9.25
N ASP A 24 16.18 -2.57 -10.02
CA ASP A 24 17.18 -3.44 -10.63
C ASP A 24 17.57 -2.86 -11.99
N GLU A 25 18.79 -2.33 -12.08
CA GLU A 25 19.27 -1.71 -13.30
C GLU A 25 19.55 -2.71 -14.43
N ALA A 26 19.95 -3.94 -14.11
CA ALA A 26 20.30 -4.95 -15.10
C ALA A 26 19.04 -5.45 -15.82
N THR A 27 17.95 -5.62 -15.08
CA THR A 27 16.65 -6.06 -15.63
C THR A 27 15.71 -4.90 -15.95
N LYS A 28 16.06 -3.67 -15.56
CA LYS A 28 15.23 -2.46 -15.66
C LYS A 28 13.88 -2.62 -14.97
N VAL A 29 13.85 -3.34 -13.85
CA VAL A 29 12.63 -3.57 -13.06
C VAL A 29 12.59 -2.63 -11.86
N LEU A 30 11.46 -1.95 -11.68
CA LEU A 30 11.16 -1.15 -10.49
C LEU A 30 10.13 -1.86 -9.63
N THR A 31 10.53 -2.28 -8.44
CA THR A 31 9.68 -2.95 -7.45
C THR A 31 9.20 -1.93 -6.41
N VAL A 32 7.88 -1.81 -6.26
CA VAL A 32 7.23 -0.87 -5.34
C VAL A 32 6.26 -1.66 -4.44
N PRO A 33 6.71 -2.20 -3.30
CA PRO A 33 5.83 -2.79 -2.30
C PRO A 33 4.79 -1.78 -1.81
N VAL A 34 3.52 -2.17 -1.91
CA VAL A 34 2.37 -1.43 -1.38
C VAL A 34 1.74 -2.27 -0.29
N ASP A 35 1.58 -1.67 0.90
CA ASP A 35 1.06 -2.38 2.07
C ASP A 35 0.25 -1.45 2.99
N PHE A 36 -0.41 -2.04 3.98
CA PHE A 36 -1.15 -1.36 5.04
C PHE A 36 -0.63 -1.81 6.41
N LYS A 37 -0.89 -0.99 7.44
CA LYS A 37 -0.47 -1.34 8.81
C LYS A 37 -1.32 -2.49 9.36
N PRO A 38 -0.73 -3.49 10.04
CA PRO A 38 -1.51 -4.49 10.75
C PRO A 38 -2.57 -3.90 11.70
N GLY A 39 -3.75 -4.52 11.76
CA GLY A 39 -4.93 -4.05 12.48
C GLY A 39 -5.72 -2.93 11.78
N THR A 40 -5.36 -2.56 10.54
CA THR A 40 -6.13 -1.59 9.74
C THR A 40 -7.54 -2.13 9.46
N ARG A 41 -8.54 -1.23 9.51
CA ARG A 41 -9.93 -1.53 9.18
C ARG A 41 -10.32 -0.80 7.89
N PHE A 42 -11.09 -1.48 7.05
CA PHE A 42 -11.45 -1.01 5.70
C PHE A 42 -12.94 -0.84 5.55
N LYS A 43 -13.33 0.12 4.71
CA LYS A 43 -14.71 0.24 4.25
C LYS A 43 -14.93 -0.78 3.14
N VAL A 44 -16.01 -1.56 3.25
CA VAL A 44 -16.40 -2.53 2.22
C VAL A 44 -17.63 -1.99 1.49
N SER A 45 -17.60 -2.03 0.16
CA SER A 45 -18.73 -1.56 -0.64
C SER A 45 -20.00 -2.33 -0.30
N GLY A 46 -21.11 -1.62 -0.12
CA GLY A 46 -22.40 -2.22 0.27
C GLY A 46 -22.50 -2.64 1.74
N GLN A 47 -21.47 -2.46 2.57
CA GLN A 47 -21.51 -2.79 3.99
C GLN A 47 -21.37 -1.54 4.87
N LYS A 48 -22.08 -1.54 6.00
CA LYS A 48 -22.02 -0.45 6.98
C LYS A 48 -20.85 -0.66 7.93
N GLY A 49 -20.01 0.36 8.07
CA GLY A 49 -18.93 0.40 9.05
C GLY A 49 -17.55 0.12 8.47
N LEU A 50 -16.58 -0.10 9.36
CA LEU A 50 -15.21 -0.47 9.03
C LEU A 50 -14.93 -1.89 9.52
N HIS A 51 -14.39 -2.71 8.63
CA HIS A 51 -14.20 -4.15 8.81
C HIS A 51 -12.70 -4.45 8.95
N PRO A 52 -12.30 -5.24 9.96
CA PRO A 52 -10.91 -5.63 10.09
C PRO A 52 -10.50 -6.54 8.92
N VAL A 53 -9.24 -6.46 8.52
CA VAL A 53 -8.65 -7.54 7.71
C VAL A 53 -8.24 -8.66 8.64
N HIS A 54 -8.30 -9.90 8.15
CA HIS A 54 -7.67 -11.03 8.83
C HIS A 54 -6.17 -11.02 8.50
N ASP A 55 -5.45 -10.07 9.09
CA ASP A 55 -3.99 -10.07 9.10
C ASP A 55 -3.54 -10.94 10.28
N THR A 56 -3.20 -12.19 9.98
CA THR A 56 -2.82 -13.18 10.98
C THR A 56 -1.50 -12.80 11.64
N ARG A 57 -1.59 -12.36 12.89
CA ARG A 57 -0.53 -12.54 13.88
C ARG A 57 -1.05 -13.46 14.97
#